data_AF-A0A1Y1M293-F1
#
_entry.id   AF-A0A1Y1M293-F1
#
_cell.length_a   1.000
_cell.length_b   1.000
_cell.length_c   1.000
_cell.angle_alpha   90.00
_cell.angle_beta   90.00
_cell.angle_gamma   90.00
#
_symmetry.space_group_name_H-M   'P 1'
#
loop_
_entity.id
_entity.type
_entity.pdbx_description
1 polymer ?
#
loop_
_entity_poly.entity_id
_entity_poly.type
_entity_poly.pdbx_seq_one_letter_code
_entity_poly.pdbx_strand_id
1 'polypeptide(L)'
;MIVDDVGEAPTETEDSVNNVQLGQLKTKLKNAHHKISRLENKIKEMEERYSCIFSEDQLKFVKYGNHRGEEWSDRTINKGLKLYMTCGAKGYEEIRRQGLPYPSIRTLQHRMHAMKYEILEDDEYKVTLKADGIPDNDI
;
A
#
# COMPACT_ATOMS: atom_id res chain seq x y z
N MET A 1 23.54 56.73 34.40
CA MET A 1 23.08 56.84 33.01
C MET A 1 22.38 55.54 32.68
N ILE A 2 21.06 55.53 32.80
CA ILE A 2 20.22 54.46 32.23
C ILE A 2 19.37 55.20 31.20
N VAL A 3 19.60 54.89 29.93
CA VAL A 3 18.73 55.34 28.85
C VAL A 3 17.63 54.29 28.79
N ASP A 4 16.46 54.64 29.31
CA ASP A 4 15.29 53.79 29.18
C ASP A 4 14.90 53.73 27.69
N ASP A 5 15.01 52.53 27.12
CA ASP A 5 14.55 52.18 25.79
C ASP A 5 13.02 52.23 25.80
N VAL A 6 12.47 53.39 25.44
CA VAL A 6 11.03 53.56 25.25
C VAL A 6 10.67 52.82 23.97
N GLY A 7 10.24 51.57 24.11
CA GLY A 7 9.63 50.81 23.02
C GLY A 7 8.50 51.62 22.40
N GLU A 8 8.70 52.03 21.15
CA GLU A 8 7.76 52.81 20.36
C GLU A 8 6.45 52.01 20.21
N ALA A 9 5.34 52.62 20.62
CA ALA A 9 4.02 51.99 20.55
C ALA A 9 3.61 51.80 19.07
N PRO A 10 3.05 50.63 18.68
CA PRO A 10 2.63 50.38 17.30
C PRO A 10 1.68 51.47 16.80
N THR A 11 1.96 52.01 15.62
CA THR A 11 1.15 53.09 15.03
C THR A 11 -0.15 52.52 14.42
N GLU A 12 -1.26 53.27 14.44
CA GLU A 12 -2.59 52.82 13.95
C GLU A 12 -2.55 52.21 12.52
N THR A 13 -1.58 52.64 11.71
CA THR A 13 -1.29 52.11 10.37
C THR A 13 -0.76 50.67 10.39
N GLU A 14 0.10 50.32 11.34
CA GLU A 14 0.63 48.95 11.49
C GLU A 14 -0.46 47.98 11.96
N ASP A 15 -1.32 48.40 12.89
CA ASP A 15 -2.43 47.58 13.38
C ASP A 15 -3.49 47.30 12.29
N SER A 16 -3.72 48.27 11.41
CA SER A 16 -4.59 48.12 10.24
C SER A 16 -3.99 47.13 9.24
N VAL A 17 -2.69 47.26 8.92
CA VAL A 17 -1.98 46.36 8.00
C VAL A 17 -1.94 44.93 8.55
N ASN A 18 -1.68 44.76 9.85
CA ASN A 18 -1.66 43.46 10.53
C ASN A 18 -3.03 42.77 10.49
N ASN A 19 -4.13 43.51 10.70
CA ASN A 19 -5.49 42.98 10.61
C ASN A 19 -5.86 42.51 9.20
N VAL A 20 -5.46 43.27 8.18
CA VAL A 20 -5.66 42.89 6.76
C VAL A 20 -4.87 41.63 6.43
N GLN A 21 -3.60 41.55 6.82
CA GLN A 21 -2.77 40.36 6.62
C GLN A 21 -3.35 39.14 7.33
N LEU A 22 -3.79 39.28 8.59
CA LEU A 22 -4.44 38.22 9.35
C LEU A 22 -5.70 37.70 8.65
N GLY A 23 -6.53 38.60 8.11
CA GLY A 23 -7.71 38.25 7.32
C GLY A 23 -7.38 37.46 6.05
N GLN A 24 -6.30 37.85 5.35
CA GLN A 24 -5.81 37.13 4.17
C GLN A 24 -5.29 35.73 4.53
N LEU A 25 -4.52 35.60 5.63
CA LEU A 25 -4.02 34.31 6.10
C LEU A 25 -5.15 33.37 6.51
N LYS A 26 -6.15 33.86 7.25
CA LYS A 26 -7.36 33.08 7.62
C LYS A 26 -8.09 32.56 6.37
N THR A 27 -8.23 33.41 5.36
CA THR A 27 -8.85 33.04 4.07
C THR A 27 -8.04 31.97 3.35
N LYS A 28 -6.72 32.13 3.26
CA LYS A 28 -5.81 31.13 2.65
C LYS A 28 -5.88 29.79 3.37
N LEU A 29 -5.86 29.79 4.71
CA LEU A 29 -5.98 28.59 5.53
C LEU A 29 -7.33 27.88 5.31
N LYS A 30 -8.42 28.64 5.27
CA LYS A 30 -9.75 28.11 4.95
C LYS A 30 -9.76 27.45 3.56
N ASN A 31 -9.21 28.11 2.55
CA ASN A 31 -9.15 27.57 1.19
C ASN A 31 -8.29 26.31 1.10
N ALA A 32 -7.16 26.26 1.83
CA ALA A 32 -6.31 25.08 1.91
C ALA A 32 -7.06 23.88 2.53
N HIS A 33 -7.78 24.08 3.65
CA HIS A 33 -8.60 23.03 4.25
C HIS A 33 -9.67 22.51 3.30
N HIS A 34 -10.39 23.39 2.60
CA HIS A 34 -11.37 22.95 1.59
C HIS A 34 -10.72 22.16 0.46
N LYS A 35 -9.53 22.57 0.01
CA LYS A 35 -8.79 21.85 -1.03
C LYS A 35 -8.36 20.46 -0.56
N ILE A 36 -7.85 20.34 0.67
CA ILE A 36 -7.48 19.06 1.28
C ILE A 36 -8.70 18.13 1.34
N SER A 37 -9.81 18.59 1.92
CA SER A 37 -11.04 17.81 2.04
C SER A 37 -11.57 17.34 0.67
N ARG A 38 -11.52 18.20 -0.35
CA ARG A 38 -11.90 17.82 -1.73
C ARG A 38 -11.00 16.75 -2.32
N LEU A 39 -9.69 16.82 -2.07
CA LEU A 39 -8.73 15.83 -2.56
C LEU A 39 -8.89 14.50 -1.84
N GLU A 40 -9.10 14.52 -0.52
CA GLU A 40 -9.38 13.33 0.29
C GLU A 40 -10.64 12.59 -0.18
N ASN A 41 -11.74 13.32 -0.41
CA ASN A 41 -12.97 12.74 -0.95
C ASN A 41 -12.75 12.12 -2.33
N LYS A 42 -11.97 12.78 -3.19
CA LYS A 42 -11.68 12.25 -4.53
C LYS A 42 -10.82 10.99 -4.48
N ILE A 43 -9.86 10.91 -3.56
CA ILE A 43 -9.07 9.70 -3.32
C ILE A 43 -9.99 8.57 -2.84
N LYS A 44 -10.85 8.84 -1.86
CA LYS A 44 -11.80 7.86 -1.33
C LYS A 44 -12.73 7.31 -2.41
N GLU A 45 -13.33 8.19 -3.23
CA GLU A 45 -14.17 7.77 -4.35
C GLU A 45 -13.41 6.91 -5.38
N MET A 46 -12.13 7.20 -5.63
CA MET A 46 -11.30 6.36 -6.50
C MET A 46 -11.03 5.00 -5.86
N GLU A 47 -10.63 4.96 -4.59
CA GLU A 47 -10.41 3.71 -3.85
C GLU A 47 -11.67 2.83 -3.85
N GLU A 48 -12.84 3.41 -3.62
CA GLU A 48 -14.13 2.71 -3.68
C GLU A 48 -14.41 2.14 -5.08
N ARG A 49 -14.20 2.92 -6.15
CA ARG A 49 -14.37 2.44 -7.53
C ARG A 49 -13.45 1.28 -7.88
N TYR A 50 -12.22 1.28 -7.38
CA TYR A 50 -11.24 0.24 -7.69
C TYR A 50 -11.30 -0.98 -6.74
N SER A 51 -12.01 -0.88 -5.61
CA SER A 51 -12.16 -1.96 -4.62
C SER A 51 -12.80 -3.25 -5.16
N CYS A 52 -13.59 -3.15 -6.24
CA CYS A 52 -14.18 -4.31 -6.89
C CYS A 52 -13.14 -5.11 -7.72
N ILE A 53 -12.11 -4.43 -8.25
CA ILE A 53 -11.07 -5.02 -9.10
C ILE A 53 -9.86 -5.44 -8.26
N PHE A 54 -9.37 -4.51 -7.44
CA PHE A 54 -8.15 -4.66 -6.66
C PHE A 54 -8.46 -4.96 -5.19
N SER A 55 -7.57 -5.71 -4.57
CA SER A 55 -7.56 -5.91 -3.11
C SER A 55 -6.97 -4.69 -2.41
N GLU A 56 -7.18 -4.57 -1.10
CA GLU A 56 -6.71 -3.42 -0.32
C GLU A 56 -5.19 -3.22 -0.38
N ASP A 57 -4.42 -4.29 -0.30
CA ASP A 57 -2.95 -4.31 -0.46
C ASP A 57 -2.52 -3.83 -1.86
N GLN A 58 -3.25 -4.22 -2.91
CA GLN A 58 -3.03 -3.72 -4.27
C GLN A 58 -3.34 -2.22 -4.39
N LEU A 59 -4.41 -1.73 -3.74
CA LEU A 59 -4.73 -0.29 -3.71
C LEU A 59 -3.67 0.51 -2.95
N LYS A 60 -3.17 -0.01 -1.82
CA LYS A 60 -2.05 0.59 -1.09
C LYS A 60 -0.79 0.65 -1.95
N PHE A 61 -0.47 -0.42 -2.69
CA PHE A 61 0.65 -0.42 -3.62
C PHE A 61 0.50 0.67 -4.68
N VAL A 62 -0.68 0.83 -5.27
CA VAL A 62 -0.96 1.90 -6.24
C VAL A 62 -0.80 3.29 -5.61
N LYS A 63 -1.21 3.45 -4.36
CA LYS A 63 -1.14 4.72 -3.61
C LYS A 63 0.29 5.14 -3.27
N TYR A 64 1.12 4.20 -2.83
CA TYR A 64 2.46 4.49 -2.31
C TYR A 64 3.60 4.13 -3.28
N GLY A 65 3.29 3.44 -4.38
CA GLY A 65 4.25 2.98 -5.39
C GLY A 65 5.20 1.88 -4.88
N ASN A 66 4.99 1.37 -3.67
CA ASN A 66 5.81 0.34 -3.07
C ASN A 66 5.01 -0.48 -2.06
N HIS A 67 5.56 -1.65 -1.73
CA HIS A 67 4.98 -2.62 -0.77
C HIS A 67 5.92 -2.82 0.42
N ARG A 68 6.74 -1.82 0.78
CA ARG A 68 7.77 -2.01 1.82
C ARG A 68 7.10 -2.26 3.17
N GLY A 69 7.39 -3.42 3.75
CA GLY A 69 7.00 -3.78 5.11
C GLY A 69 5.56 -4.29 5.26
N GLU A 70 4.80 -4.42 4.17
CA GLU A 70 3.51 -5.12 4.18
C GLU A 70 3.66 -6.48 3.49
N GLU A 71 2.77 -7.41 3.79
CA GLU A 71 2.65 -8.67 3.06
C GLU A 71 1.53 -8.60 2.02
N TRP A 72 1.65 -9.37 0.94
CA TRP A 72 0.55 -9.52 0.00
C TRP A 72 -0.48 -10.45 0.64
N SER A 73 -1.75 -10.01 0.59
CA SER A 73 -2.89 -10.79 1.05
C SER A 73 -3.06 -12.06 0.22
N ASP A 74 -3.64 -13.10 0.81
CA ASP A 74 -3.90 -14.37 0.12
C ASP A 74 -4.83 -14.17 -1.09
N ARG A 75 -5.76 -13.22 -1.01
CA ARG A 75 -6.62 -12.85 -2.15
C ARG A 75 -5.78 -12.38 -3.33
N THR A 76 -4.76 -11.56 -3.09
CA THR A 76 -3.87 -11.05 -4.13
C THR A 76 -2.89 -12.11 -4.62
N ILE A 77 -2.35 -12.93 -3.73
CA ILE A 77 -1.53 -14.09 -4.10
C ILE A 77 -2.31 -15.03 -5.01
N ASN A 78 -3.54 -15.41 -4.64
CA ASN A 78 -4.38 -16.32 -5.43
C ASN A 78 -4.73 -15.76 -6.81
N LYS A 79 -5.06 -14.46 -6.91
CA LYS A 79 -5.23 -13.78 -8.21
C LYS A 79 -3.95 -13.83 -9.04
N GLY A 80 -2.81 -13.54 -8.42
CA GLY A 80 -1.49 -13.57 -9.05
C GLY A 80 -1.12 -14.96 -9.55
N LEU A 81 -1.33 -16.00 -8.75
CA LEU A 81 -1.11 -17.40 -9.13
C LEU A 81 -2.00 -17.81 -10.31
N LYS A 82 -3.29 -17.45 -10.27
CA LYS A 82 -4.20 -17.75 -11.39
C LYS A 82 -3.73 -17.11 -12.70
N LEU A 83 -3.30 -15.85 -12.65
CA LEU A 83 -2.72 -15.16 -13.81
C LEU A 83 -1.41 -15.81 -14.26
N TYR A 84 -0.52 -16.13 -13.33
CA TYR A 84 0.75 -16.78 -13.62
C TYR A 84 0.57 -18.14 -14.30
N MET A 85 -0.39 -18.95 -13.82
CA MET A 85 -0.70 -20.26 -14.41
C MET A 85 -1.37 -20.13 -15.78
N THR A 86 -2.20 -19.11 -15.99
CA THR A 86 -2.91 -18.91 -17.25
C THR A 86 -2.00 -18.35 -18.36
N CYS A 87 -1.17 -17.36 -18.03
CA CYS A 87 -0.36 -16.63 -19.02
C CYS A 87 1.10 -17.09 -19.07
N GLY A 88 1.52 -17.95 -18.14
CA GLY A 88 2.91 -18.32 -17.93
C GLY A 88 3.77 -17.18 -17.39
N ALA A 89 5.03 -17.48 -17.10
CA ALA A 89 5.97 -16.52 -16.49
C ALA A 89 6.19 -15.26 -17.33
N LYS A 90 6.33 -15.41 -18.66
CA LYS A 90 6.57 -14.26 -19.56
C LYS A 90 5.36 -13.33 -19.64
N GLY A 91 4.15 -13.88 -19.76
CA GLY A 91 2.92 -13.08 -19.80
C GLY A 91 2.64 -12.40 -18.46
N TYR A 92 2.94 -13.09 -17.35
CA TYR A 92 2.84 -12.49 -16.02
C TYR A 92 3.81 -11.32 -15.82
N GLU A 93 5.05 -11.45 -16.30
CA GLU A 93 6.03 -10.36 -16.19
C GLU A 93 5.66 -9.17 -17.09
N GLU A 94 5.03 -9.41 -18.24
CA GLU A 94 4.45 -8.35 -19.08
C GLU A 94 3.38 -7.55 -18.32
N ILE A 95 2.44 -8.25 -17.69
CA ILE A 95 1.39 -7.65 -16.85
C ILE A 95 2.01 -6.75 -15.78
N ARG A 96 3.06 -7.22 -15.10
CA ARG A 96 3.78 -6.43 -14.10
C ARG A 96 4.50 -5.24 -14.69
N ARG A 97 5.09 -5.37 -15.88
CA ARG A 97 5.79 -4.28 -16.57
C ARG A 97 4.85 -3.15 -17.00
N GLN A 98 3.57 -3.47 -17.25
CA GLN A 98 2.52 -2.47 -17.47
C GLN A 98 2.10 -1.73 -16.19
N GLY A 99 2.73 -2.02 -15.04
CA GLY A 99 2.48 -1.34 -13.78
C GLY A 99 1.30 -1.89 -12.98
N LEU A 100 0.81 -3.09 -13.31
CA LEU A 100 -0.27 -3.72 -12.54
C LEU A 100 0.23 -4.14 -11.14
N PRO A 101 -0.59 -3.93 -10.08
CA PRO A 101 -0.18 -4.14 -8.70
C PRO A 101 -0.16 -5.63 -8.34
N TYR A 102 0.84 -6.35 -8.81
CA TYR A 102 0.99 -7.78 -8.57
C TYR A 102 2.36 -8.12 -7.95
N PRO A 103 2.39 -9.14 -7.07
CA PRO A 103 3.62 -9.60 -6.42
C PRO A 103 4.66 -10.07 -7.44
N SER A 104 5.92 -10.14 -7.02
CA SER A 104 6.96 -10.72 -7.87
C SER A 104 6.74 -12.23 -8.06
N ILE A 105 7.27 -12.79 -9.16
CA ILE A 105 7.27 -14.24 -9.38
C ILE A 105 7.93 -14.97 -8.20
N ARG A 106 9.02 -14.42 -7.65
CA ARG A 106 9.69 -14.95 -6.45
C ARG A 106 8.74 -15.02 -5.25
N THR A 107 7.94 -13.97 -5.03
CA THR A 107 6.95 -13.92 -3.97
C THR A 107 5.86 -14.98 -4.18
N LEU A 108 5.36 -15.12 -5.40
CA LEU A 108 4.39 -16.16 -5.74
C LEU A 108 4.94 -17.57 -5.48
N GLN A 109 6.18 -17.84 -5.94
CA GLN A 109 6.84 -19.13 -5.71
C GLN A 109 7.02 -19.40 -4.21
N HIS A 110 7.50 -18.42 -3.44
CA HIS A 110 7.65 -18.57 -1.99
C HIS A 110 6.33 -18.93 -1.31
N ARG A 111 5.23 -18.25 -1.68
CA ARG A 111 3.89 -18.56 -1.16
C ARG A 111 3.39 -19.94 -1.61
N MET A 112 3.66 -20.35 -2.85
CA MET A 112 3.33 -21.70 -3.33
C MET A 112 4.08 -22.78 -2.55
N HIS A 113 5.37 -22.57 -2.27
CA HIS A 113 6.15 -23.49 -1.46
C HIS A 113 5.60 -23.56 -0.04
N ALA A 114 5.31 -22.42 0.60
CA ALA A 114 4.71 -22.37 1.94
C ALA A 114 3.38 -23.15 2.00
N MET A 115 2.47 -22.92 1.05
CA MET A 115 1.20 -23.67 0.95
C MET A 115 1.43 -25.18 0.75
N LYS A 116 2.43 -25.58 -0.05
CA LYS A 116 2.77 -26.99 -0.22
C LYS A 116 3.27 -27.61 1.10
N TYR A 117 4.04 -26.87 1.89
CA TYR A 117 4.49 -27.33 3.21
C TYR A 117 3.35 -27.40 4.23
N GLU A 118 2.42 -26.43 4.24
CA GLU A 118 1.23 -26.48 5.09
C GLU A 118 0.36 -27.72 4.82
N ILE A 119 0.14 -28.07 3.54
CA ILE A 119 -0.58 -29.30 3.17
C ILE A 119 0.16 -30.56 3.66
N LEU A 120 1.49 -30.55 3.66
CA LEU A 120 2.31 -31.69 4.12
C LEU A 120 2.40 -31.78 5.65
N GLU A 121 2.13 -30.69 6.38
CA GLU A 121 2.09 -30.68 7.84
C GLU A 121 0.70 -31.04 8.39
N ASP A 122 -0.37 -30.78 7.62
CA ASP A 122 -1.76 -31.17 7.91
C ASP A 122 -2.08 -32.65 7.56
N ASP A 123 -1.09 -33.43 7.12
CA ASP A 123 -1.22 -34.87 6.94
C ASP A 123 -1.34 -35.60 8.30
N GLU A 124 -2.56 -35.59 8.82
CA GLU A 124 -3.17 -36.68 9.60
C GLU A 124 -3.25 -37.98 8.76
N TYR A 125 -2.14 -38.34 8.10
CA TYR A 125 -1.88 -39.59 7.40
C TYR A 125 -0.49 -40.12 7.76
N LYS A 126 -0.25 -40.25 9.07
CA LYS A 126 0.75 -41.20 9.62
C LYS A 126 0.23 -42.66 9.59
N VAL A 127 -0.74 -42.98 8.73
CA VAL A 127 -1.30 -44.33 8.65
C VAL A 127 -0.83 -44.96 7.34
N THR A 128 -0.04 -46.03 7.52
CA THR A 128 0.38 -47.05 6.54
C THR A 128 1.36 -46.64 5.44
N LEU A 129 2.62 -46.35 5.81
CA LEU A 129 3.79 -46.68 4.98
C LEU A 129 4.82 -47.51 5.77
N LYS A 130 4.34 -48.52 6.50
CA LYS A 130 5.16 -49.62 7.06
C LYS A 130 4.71 -51.00 6.62
N ALA A 131 3.80 -51.11 5.66
CA ALA A 131 3.32 -52.37 5.13
C ALA A 131 3.34 -52.30 3.60
N ASP A 132 4.55 -52.35 3.05
CA ASP A 132 4.92 -53.15 1.89
C ASP A 132 6.24 -52.59 1.34
N GLY A 133 7.29 -53.38 1.53
CA GLY A 133 8.64 -53.01 1.17
C GLY A 133 8.79 -52.82 -0.33
N ILE A 134 9.40 -51.69 -0.73
CA ILE A 134 10.05 -51.50 -2.03
C ILE A 134 11.35 -50.73 -1.74
N PRO A 135 12.50 -51.16 -2.30
CA PRO A 135 13.82 -50.96 -1.72
C PRO A 135 14.48 -49.63 -2.12
N ASP A 136 15.44 -49.21 -1.29
CA ASP A 136 16.41 -48.15 -1.57
C ASP A 136 17.05 -48.33 -2.96
N ASN A 137 17.00 -47.29 -3.80
CA ASN A 137 18.11 -46.97 -4.71
C ASN A 137 18.05 -45.54 -5.29
N ASP A 138 19.22 -44.89 -5.22
CA ASP A 138 19.81 -43.87 -6.11
C ASP A 138 19.16 -42.48 -6.29
N ILE A 139 19.63 -41.49 -5.52
CA ILE A 139 20.60 -40.41 -5.89
C ILE A 139 20.81 -39.48 -4.68
#